data_AF-A0A838K2L6-F1
#
_entry.id   AF-A0A838K2L6-F1
#
_cell.length_a   1.000
_cell.length_b   1.000
_cell.length_c   1.000
_cell.angle_alpha   90.00
_cell.angle_beta   90.00
_cell.angle_gamma   90.00
#
_symmetry.space_group_name_H-M   'P 1'
#
loop_
_entity.id
_entity.type
_entity.pdbx_description
1 polymer ?
#
loop_
_entity_poly.entity_id
_entity_poly.type
_entity_poly.pdbx_seq_one_letter_code
_entity_poly.pdbx_strand_id
1 'polypeptide(L)' 'MTGEPADLAAAVASGYRCPDCDADAALREVRPLVYVLDVAHDDTCPTLARLEGDAR' A
#
# COMPACT_ATOMS: atom_id res chain seq x y z
N MET A 1 23.86 3.66 10.49
CA MET A 1 22.51 3.88 9.93
C MET A 1 21.59 4.29 11.07
N THR A 2 21.46 5.59 11.30
CA THR A 2 20.47 6.17 12.23
C THR A 2 19.38 6.78 11.35
N GLY A 3 18.60 5.94 10.66
CA GLY A 3 17.40 6.39 9.96
C GLY A 3 16.26 6.41 10.96
N GLU A 4 15.50 7.51 11.00
CA GLU A 4 14.31 7.54 11.86
C GLU A 4 13.33 6.46 11.37
N PRO A 5 12.50 5.87 12.23
CA PRO A 5 11.56 4.83 11.82
C PRO A 5 10.65 5.22 10.64
N ALA A 6 10.39 6.52 10.48
CA ALA A 6 9.68 7.09 9.34
C ALA A 6 10.44 6.91 8.01
N ASP A 7 11.76 7.06 7.99
CA ASP A 7 12.59 6.88 6.79
C ASP A 7 12.55 5.42 6.31
N LEU A 8 12.60 4.47 7.26
CA LEU A 8 12.49 3.05 6.96
C LEU A 8 11.11 2.73 6.38
N ALA A 9 10.05 3.23 7.01
CA ALA A 9 8.68 3.03 6.54
C ALA A 9 8.48 3.61 5.13
N ALA A 10 9.00 4.81 4.87
CA ALA A 10 8.97 5.44 3.55
C ALA A 10 9.75 4.64 2.49
N ALA A 11 10.93 4.13 2.84
CA ALA A 11 11.73 3.28 1.94
C ALA A 11 10.98 2.00 1.56
N VAL A 12 10.39 1.31 2.54
CA VAL A 12 9.56 0.10 2.30
C VAL A 12 8.35 0.43 1.44
N ALA A 13 7.62 1.50 1.77
CA ALA A 13 6.44 1.94 1.02
C ALA A 13 6.77 2.28 -0.45
N SER A 14 7.88 2.95 -0.70
CA SER A 14 8.31 3.35 -2.05
C SER A 14 8.53 2.17 -3.00
N GLY A 15 8.91 1.02 -2.45
CA GLY A 15 9.13 -0.23 -3.19
C GLY A 15 7.86 -1.02 -3.46
N TYR A 16 6.73 -0.68 -2.83
CA TYR A 16 5.47 -1.37 -3.10
C TYR A 16 4.94 -0.99 -4.50
N ARG A 17 4.54 -2.00 -5.26
CA ARG A 17 3.77 -1.88 -6.50
C ARG A 17 2.74 -3.00 -6.54
N CYS A 18 1.52 -2.69 -6.94
CA CYS A 18 0.56 -3.73 -7.28
C CYS A 18 1.07 -4.48 -8.53
N PRO A 19 1.07 -5.82 -8.55
CA PRO A 19 1.52 -6.58 -9.72
C PRO A 19 0.53 -6.53 -10.89
N ASP A 20 -0.73 -6.13 -10.66
CA ASP A 20 -1.80 -6.29 -11.64
C ASP A 20 -2.39 -4.96 -12.17
N CYS A 21 -2.12 -3.82 -11.52
CA CYS A 21 -2.61 -2.50 -11.95
C CYS A 21 -1.66 -1.39 -11.51
N ASP A 22 -1.86 -0.18 -12.03
CA ASP A 22 -1.11 1.02 -11.63
C ASP A 22 -1.74 1.66 -10.40
N ALA A 23 -1.71 0.94 -9.29
CA ALA A 23 -2.31 1.38 -8.03
C ALA A 23 -1.52 2.54 -7.40
N ASP A 24 -2.25 3.54 -6.91
CA ASP A 24 -1.69 4.60 -6.08
C ASP A 24 -1.45 4.06 -4.66
N ALA A 25 -0.35 4.48 -4.02
CA ALA A 25 -0.01 4.07 -2.66
C ALA A 25 0.42 5.27 -1.81
N ALA A 26 -0.10 5.34 -0.58
CA ALA A 26 0.20 6.40 0.37
C ALA A 26 0.53 5.82 1.76
N LEU A 27 1.63 6.26 2.36
CA LEU A 27 2.02 5.86 3.71
C LEU A 27 1.43 6.81 4.75
N ARG A 28 0.81 6.27 5.80
CA ARG A 28 0.22 7.04 6.89
C ARG A 28 0.58 6.44 8.25
N GLU A 29 1.04 7.27 9.17
CA GLU A 29 1.22 6.85 10.57
C GLU A 29 -0.14 6.86 11.29
N VAL A 30 -0.52 5.74 11.92
CA VAL A 30 -1.81 5.60 12.64
C VAL A 30 -1.66 5.61 14.15
N ARG A 31 -0.45 5.30 14.65
CA ARG A 31 0.00 5.41 16.05
C ARG A 31 1.51 5.59 16.04
N PRO A 32 2.15 6.05 17.13
CA PRO A 32 3.60 6.16 17.18
C PRO A 32 4.29 4.87 16.73
N LEU A 33 5.09 4.98 15.67
CA LEU A 33 5.83 3.89 15.04
C LEU A 33 4.98 2.79 14.38
N VAL A 34 3.68 3.02 14.19
CA VAL A 34 2.76 2.12 13.48
C VAL A 34 2.26 2.82 12.23
N TYR A 35 2.63 2.28 11.08
CA TYR A 35 2.31 2.82 9.77
C TYR A 35 1.39 1.88 9.00
N VAL A 36 0.49 2.44 8.21
CA VAL A 36 -0.36 1.74 7.26
C VAL A 36 -0.02 2.25 5.86
N LEU A 37 0.10 1.34 4.90
CA LEU A 37 0.18 1.66 3.48
C LEU A 37 -1.23 1.56 2.90
N ASP A 38 -1.85 2.71 2.64
CA ASP A 38 -3.14 2.78 1.96
C ASP A 38 -2.87 2.56 0.46
N VAL A 39 -3.50 1.54 -0.15
CA VAL A 39 -3.34 1.19 -1.57
C VAL A 39 -4.68 1.38 -2.27
N ALA A 40 -4.72 2.28 -3.24
CA ALA A 40 -5.90 2.57 -4.06
C ALA A 40 -5.77 1.89 -5.42
N HIS A 41 -6.57 0.84 -5.60
CA HIS A 41 -6.66 0.10 -6.86
C HIS A 41 -7.65 0.78 -7.81
N ASP A 42 -7.34 0.73 -9.11
CA ASP A 42 -8.28 1.11 -10.17
C ASP A 42 -9.22 -0.05 -10.54
N ASP A 43 -10.20 0.25 -11.39
CA ASP A 43 -11.20 -0.71 -11.88
C ASP A 43 -10.63 -1.70 -12.91
N THR A 44 -9.39 -1.52 -13.35
CA THR A 44 -8.69 -2.45 -14.24
C THR A 44 -8.05 -3.60 -13.48
N CYS A 45 -7.93 -3.49 -12.15
CA CYS A 45 -7.23 -4.46 -11.30
C CYS A 45 -7.91 -5.86 -11.27
N PRO A 46 -7.30 -6.89 -11.87
CA PRO A 46 -7.79 -8.27 -11.84
C PRO A 46 -7.95 -8.84 -10.43
N THR A 47 -7.07 -8.49 -9.50
CA THR A 47 -7.12 -8.99 -8.13
C THR A 47 -8.25 -8.35 -7.34
N LEU A 48 -8.46 -7.04 -7.49
CA LEU A 48 -9.60 -6.35 -6.89
C LEU A 48 -10.92 -6.94 -7.40
N ALA A 49 -11.07 -7.08 -8.72
CA ALA A 49 -12.27 -7.62 -9.33
C ALA A 49 -12.64 -9.02 -8.81
N ARG A 50 -11.64 -9.87 -8.54
CA ARG A 50 -11.84 -11.19 -7.92
C ARG A 50 -12.32 -11.08 -6.48
N LEU A 51 -11.65 -10.28 -5.65
CA LEU A 51 -12.00 -10.10 -4.24
C LEU A 51 -13.42 -9.53 -4.06
N GLU A 52 -13.81 -8.59 -4.92
CA GLU A 52 -15.17 -8.03 -4.91
C GLU A 52 -16.22 -9.00 -5.44
N GLY A 53 -15.84 -9.89 -6.37
CA GLY A 53 -16.70 -10.97 -6.86
C GLY A 53 -16.95 -12.06 -5.81
N ASP A 54 -15.94 -12.41 -5.02
CA ASP A 54 -16.04 -13.38 -3.92
C ASP A 54 -16.78 -12.82 -2.68
N ALA A 55 -16.93 -11.50 -2.61
CA ALA A 55 -17.66 -10.81 -1.54
C ALA A 55 -19.19 -10.75 -1.76
N ARG A 56 -19.72 -11.38 -2.82
CA ARG A 56 -21.16 -11.42 -3.15
C ARG A 56 -21.84 -12.73 -2.77
#